data_AF-A0A7R9V6R6-F1
#
_entry.id   AF-A0A7R9V6R6-F1
#
_cell.length_a   1.000
_cell.length_b   1.000
_cell.length_c   1.000
_cell.angle_alpha   90.00
_cell.angle_beta   90.00
_cell.angle_gamma   90.00
#
_symmetry.space_group_name_H-M   'P 1'
#
loop_
_entity.id
_entity.type
_entity.pdbx_description
1 polymer ?
#
loop_
_entity_poly.entity_id
_entity_poly.type
_entity_poly.pdbx_seq_one_letter_code
_entity_poly.pdbx_strand_id
1 'polypeptide(L)'
;ASVPTPEWVKPKLGFDPDGSGYHFKRQEFDPEWDNDAECTIADMEFGDADTEEDRRHKLRVLQIYNTRMDERDRRRNFLTQRNLIRVKQFQALERRRTAPERETMARLRVFARYESSPGEHDELVDGILLEHRLRARVQELKEYRRHGARTLADAEVYEIEKRRQRAAAESAQLRARARLAASDPAAA
;
A
#
# COMPACT_ATOMS: atom_id res chain seq x y z
N ALA A 1 -17.17 0.66 -24.43
CA ALA A 1 -18.04 0.09 -23.37
C ALA A 1 -17.78 0.88 -22.09
N SER A 2 -18.79 1.51 -21.50
CA SER A 2 -18.61 2.26 -20.25
C SER A 2 -18.29 1.27 -19.13
N VAL A 3 -17.11 1.38 -18.55
CA VAL A 3 -16.75 0.62 -17.35
C VAL A 3 -17.81 0.94 -16.29
N PRO A 4 -18.43 -0.06 -15.63
CA PRO A 4 -19.42 0.20 -14.59
C PRO A 4 -18.75 1.04 -13.52
N THR A 5 -19.25 2.24 -13.26
CA THR A 5 -18.83 3.03 -12.11
C THR A 5 -19.15 2.20 -10.87
N PRO A 6 -18.16 1.86 -10.02
CA PRO A 6 -18.44 1.10 -8.82
C PRO A 6 -19.44 1.88 -7.95
N GLU A 7 -20.36 1.17 -7.32
CA GLU A 7 -21.43 1.76 -6.50
C GLU A 7 -20.84 2.32 -5.20
N TRP A 8 -20.27 3.53 -5.28
CA TRP A 8 -19.73 4.21 -4.11
C TRP A 8 -20.84 4.95 -3.38
N VAL A 9 -20.80 4.89 -2.05
CA VAL A 9 -21.50 5.86 -1.18
C VAL A 9 -20.89 7.23 -1.48
N LYS A 10 -21.55 7.98 -2.37
CA LYS A 10 -21.20 9.36 -2.69
C LYS A 10 -21.20 10.14 -1.37
N PRO A 11 -20.07 10.71 -0.93
CA PRO A 11 -20.10 11.59 0.22
C PRO A 11 -21.11 12.72 -0.07
N LYS A 12 -21.87 13.12 0.96
CA LYS A 12 -22.87 14.20 0.82
C LYS A 12 -22.24 15.50 0.32
N LEU A 13 -20.96 15.70 0.64
CA LEU A 13 -20.12 16.78 0.15
C LEU A 13 -19.42 16.33 -1.14
N GLY A 14 -19.39 17.18 -2.18
CA GLY A 14 -18.69 16.88 -3.44
C GLY A 14 -17.16 16.73 -3.31
N PHE A 15 -16.64 17.08 -2.13
CA PHE A 15 -15.22 17.06 -1.77
C PHE A 15 -14.85 15.82 -0.97
N ASP A 16 -13.63 15.33 -1.14
CA ASP A 16 -13.10 14.18 -0.43
C ASP A 16 -12.92 14.43 1.08
N PRO A 17 -13.62 13.71 1.98
CA PRO A 17 -13.45 13.85 3.42
C PRO A 17 -12.07 13.35 3.92
N ASP A 18 -11.32 12.67 3.05
CA ASP A 18 -9.99 12.15 3.33
C ASP A 18 -8.87 13.17 3.06
N GLY A 19 -9.17 14.31 2.41
CA GLY A 19 -8.19 15.35 2.10
C GLY A 19 -7.24 14.96 0.97
N SER A 20 -7.65 14.04 0.09
CA SER A 20 -6.89 13.61 -1.10
C SER A 20 -6.79 14.70 -2.18
N GLY A 21 -7.59 15.77 -2.08
CA GLY A 21 -7.74 16.79 -3.12
C GLY A 21 -8.57 16.33 -4.32
N TYR A 22 -9.22 15.16 -4.26
CA TYR A 22 -10.07 14.66 -5.34
C TYR A 22 -11.54 15.09 -5.17
N HIS A 23 -12.17 15.46 -6.27
CA HIS A 23 -13.54 15.94 -6.29
C HIS A 23 -14.47 14.92 -6.95
N PHE A 24 -15.17 14.11 -6.16
CA PHE A 24 -15.96 12.97 -6.65
C PHE A 24 -17.03 13.32 -7.68
N LYS A 25 -17.62 14.52 -7.61
CA LYS A 25 -18.66 14.92 -8.58
C LYS A 25 -18.08 15.34 -9.94
N ARG A 26 -16.84 15.85 -9.94
CA ARG A 26 -16.13 16.30 -11.16
C ARG A 26 -15.19 15.22 -11.70
N GLN A 27 -14.84 14.24 -10.86
CA GLN A 27 -13.88 13.17 -11.13
C GLN A 27 -12.49 13.69 -11.48
N GLU A 28 -12.06 14.77 -10.82
CA GLU A 28 -10.79 15.47 -11.05
C GLU A 28 -10.07 15.75 -9.72
N PHE A 29 -8.78 16.05 -9.78
CA PHE A 29 -8.00 16.49 -8.62
C PHE A 29 -7.86 18.03 -8.64
N ASP A 30 -7.90 18.69 -7.47
CA ASP A 30 -7.70 20.14 -7.36
C ASP A 30 -6.24 20.53 -7.71
N PRO A 31 -5.20 19.76 -7.32
CA PRO A 31 -3.94 19.72 -8.07
C PRO A 31 -3.85 18.45 -8.91
N GLU A 32 -3.91 18.59 -10.24
CA GLU A 32 -3.68 17.49 -11.18
C GLU A 32 -2.20 17.07 -11.17
N TRP A 33 -1.94 15.85 -11.63
CA TRP A 33 -0.56 15.44 -11.90
C TRP A 33 0.01 16.33 -13.00
N ASP A 34 1.18 16.91 -12.73
CA ASP A 34 1.93 17.73 -13.67
C ASP A 34 1.12 18.95 -14.17
N ASN A 35 0.63 19.73 -13.22
CA ASN A 35 -0.22 20.91 -13.46
C ASN A 35 0.47 21.95 -14.38
N ASP A 36 1.79 22.08 -14.30
CA ASP A 36 2.57 23.02 -15.11
C ASP A 36 2.69 22.61 -16.60
N ALA A 37 2.16 21.45 -16.99
CA ALA A 37 2.13 21.03 -18.38
C ALA A 37 1.43 22.04 -19.28
N GLU A 38 0.36 22.65 -18.80
CA GLU A 38 -0.42 23.63 -19.56
C GLU A 38 0.33 24.95 -19.72
N CYS A 39 1.18 25.32 -18.74
CA CYS A 39 2.05 26.51 -18.84
C CYS A 39 3.00 26.43 -20.03
N THR A 40 3.44 25.22 -20.44
CA THR A 40 4.38 25.07 -21.57
C THR A 40 3.76 25.36 -22.93
N ILE A 41 2.44 25.38 -23.02
CA ILE A 41 1.70 25.67 -24.26
C ILE A 41 0.83 26.93 -24.15
N ALA A 42 0.77 27.56 -22.97
CA ALA A 42 -0.14 28.67 -22.68
C ALA A 42 0.03 29.85 -23.64
N ASP A 43 1.28 30.20 -23.95
CA ASP A 43 1.63 31.31 -24.84
C ASP A 43 1.92 30.85 -26.29
N MET A 44 1.61 29.59 -26.62
CA MET A 44 1.88 29.04 -27.95
C MET A 44 0.76 29.41 -28.93
N GLU A 45 1.12 30.19 -29.95
CA GLU A 45 0.23 30.52 -31.07
C GLU A 45 0.85 30.10 -32.40
N PHE A 46 0.01 29.80 -33.40
CA PHE A 46 0.44 29.63 -34.79
C PHE A 46 0.14 30.90 -35.56
N GLY A 47 1.17 31.55 -36.09
CA GLY A 47 1.06 32.77 -36.88
C GLY A 47 1.27 32.53 -38.38
N ASP A 48 0.77 33.45 -39.20
CA ASP A 48 0.96 33.39 -40.66
C ASP A 48 2.42 33.63 -41.09
N ALA A 49 3.23 34.24 -40.22
CA ALA A 49 4.66 34.46 -40.42
C ALA A 49 5.54 33.27 -39.96
N ASP A 50 4.95 32.23 -39.36
CA ASP A 50 5.70 31.07 -38.89
C ASP A 50 6.34 30.34 -40.07
N THR A 51 7.63 30.05 -39.96
CA THR A 51 8.28 29.16 -40.92
C THR A 51 7.79 27.72 -40.74
N GLU A 52 7.98 26.88 -41.76
CA GLU A 52 7.68 25.45 -41.65
C GLU A 52 8.44 24.79 -40.47
N GLU A 53 9.64 25.28 -40.16
CA GLU A 53 10.43 24.78 -39.03
C GLU A 53 9.83 25.17 -37.68
N ASP A 54 9.33 26.41 -37.55
CA ASP A 54 8.63 26.89 -36.34
C ASP A 54 7.35 26.08 -36.12
N ARG A 55 6.57 25.85 -37.19
CA ARG A 55 5.36 25.02 -37.13
C ARG A 55 5.68 23.60 -36.69
N ARG A 56 6.73 22.99 -37.26
CA ARG A 56 7.19 21.64 -36.88
C ARG A 56 7.63 21.59 -35.42
N HIS A 57 8.32 22.62 -34.92
CA HIS A 57 8.72 22.71 -33.52
C HIS A 57 7.51 22.81 -32.59
N LYS A 58 6.57 23.72 -32.87
CA LYS A 58 5.32 23.88 -32.11
C LYS A 58 4.51 22.58 -32.08
N LEU A 59 4.37 21.90 -33.22
CA LEU A 59 3.72 20.58 -33.28
C LEU A 59 4.43 19.54 -32.41
N ARG A 60 5.77 19.56 -32.34
CA ARG A 60 6.51 18.64 -31.47
C ARG A 60 6.26 18.93 -29.99
N VAL A 61 6.17 20.20 -29.60
CA VAL A 61 5.81 20.59 -28.23
C VAL A 61 4.39 20.12 -27.89
N LEU A 62 3.43 20.27 -28.80
CA LEU A 62 2.07 19.74 -28.61
C LEU A 62 2.03 18.22 -28.44
N GLN A 63 2.87 17.47 -29.18
CA GLN A 63 2.99 16.01 -28.99
C GLN A 63 3.51 15.66 -27.58
N ILE A 64 4.48 16.43 -27.08
CA ILE A 64 5.00 16.26 -25.71
C ILE A 64 3.90 16.57 -24.70
N TYR A 65 3.14 17.64 -24.89
CA TYR A 65 1.99 17.98 -24.05
C TYR A 65 0.95 16.85 -24.02
N ASN A 66 0.55 16.33 -25.18
CA ASN A 66 -0.41 15.22 -25.26
C ASN A 66 0.09 13.97 -24.52
N THR A 67 1.39 13.67 -24.62
CA THR A 67 2.00 12.55 -23.88
C THR A 67 1.88 12.76 -22.35
N ARG A 68 2.00 13.99 -21.87
CA ARG A 68 1.81 14.34 -20.45
C ARG A 68 0.33 14.22 -20.05
N MET A 69 -0.60 14.60 -20.92
CA MET A 69 -2.04 14.41 -20.69
C MET A 69 -2.43 12.93 -20.61
N ASP A 70 -1.90 12.09 -21.51
CA ASP A 70 -2.15 10.65 -21.49
C ASP A 70 -1.66 10.02 -20.17
N GLU A 71 -0.49 10.44 -19.67
CA GLU A 71 0.05 9.96 -18.40
C GLU A 71 -0.77 10.46 -17.20
N ARG A 72 -1.26 11.70 -17.24
CA ARG A 72 -2.18 12.26 -16.24
C ARG A 72 -3.47 11.45 -16.17
N ASP A 73 -4.11 11.18 -17.30
CA ASP A 73 -5.31 10.34 -17.38
C ASP A 73 -5.03 8.91 -16.92
N ARG A 74 -3.90 8.32 -17.33
CA ARG A 74 -3.47 7.00 -16.89
C ARG A 74 -3.38 6.93 -15.35
N ARG A 75 -2.73 7.91 -14.72
CA ARG A 75 -2.56 7.97 -13.25
C ARG A 75 -3.89 8.20 -12.54
N ARG A 76 -4.72 9.12 -13.04
CA ARG A 76 -6.06 9.38 -12.50
C ARG A 76 -6.89 8.10 -12.53
N ASN A 77 -6.96 7.44 -13.68
CA ASN A 77 -7.69 6.18 -13.85
C ASN A 77 -7.14 5.08 -12.94
N PHE A 78 -5.81 4.96 -12.82
CA PHE A 78 -5.19 3.99 -11.93
C PHE A 78 -5.63 4.18 -10.46
N LEU A 79 -5.63 5.41 -9.97
CA LEU A 79 -6.04 5.75 -8.59
C LEU A 79 -7.55 5.54 -8.38
N THR A 80 -8.38 6.02 -9.29
CA THR A 80 -9.85 5.95 -9.17
C THR A 80 -10.36 4.52 -9.27
N GLN A 81 -9.88 3.74 -10.23
CA GLN A 81 -10.34 2.36 -10.44
C GLN A 81 -9.96 1.43 -9.28
N ARG A 82 -8.83 1.69 -8.63
CA ARG A 82 -8.34 0.91 -7.47
C ARG A 82 -8.75 1.51 -6.12
N ASN A 83 -9.58 2.55 -6.12
CA ASN A 83 -10.03 3.25 -4.92
C ASN A 83 -8.89 3.71 -4.00
N LEU A 84 -7.72 4.02 -4.58
CA LEU A 84 -6.52 4.47 -3.85
C LEU A 84 -6.64 5.93 -3.37
N ILE A 85 -7.77 6.57 -3.68
CA ILE A 85 -8.12 7.95 -3.29
C ILE A 85 -8.52 8.00 -1.80
N ARG A 86 -9.09 6.91 -1.26
CA ARG A 86 -9.54 6.82 0.14
C ARG A 86 -8.40 6.45 1.08
N VAL A 87 -7.47 7.39 1.26
CA VAL A 87 -6.24 7.19 2.03
C VAL A 87 -6.55 6.74 3.46
N LYS A 88 -7.57 7.30 4.12
CA LYS A 88 -7.87 6.95 5.53
C LYS A 88 -8.39 5.52 5.65
N GLN A 89 -9.21 5.08 4.69
CA GLN A 89 -9.71 3.71 4.64
C GLN A 89 -8.56 2.71 4.47
N PHE A 90 -7.66 2.99 3.53
CA PHE A 90 -6.49 2.13 3.29
C PHE A 90 -5.57 2.07 4.51
N GLN A 91 -5.25 3.21 5.13
CA GLN A 91 -4.46 3.24 6.36
C GLN A 91 -5.15 2.48 7.51
N ALA A 92 -6.49 2.55 7.63
CA ALA A 92 -7.21 1.79 8.64
C ALA A 92 -7.12 0.27 8.41
N LEU A 93 -7.15 -0.17 7.15
CA LEU A 93 -6.94 -1.57 6.78
C LEU A 93 -5.51 -2.02 7.09
N GLU A 94 -4.50 -1.23 6.73
CA GLU A 94 -3.09 -1.53 7.04
C GLU A 94 -2.84 -1.62 8.55
N ARG A 95 -3.43 -0.73 9.36
CA ARG A 95 -3.28 -0.75 10.83
C ARG A 95 -3.86 -2.02 11.48
N ARG A 96 -4.80 -2.71 10.84
CA ARG A 96 -5.35 -3.99 11.33
C ARG A 96 -4.42 -5.17 11.10
N ARG A 97 -3.39 -5.01 10.26
CA ARG A 97 -2.42 -6.06 9.91
C ARG A 97 -1.25 -6.05 10.90
N THR A 98 -0.60 -7.21 11.03
CA THR A 98 0.60 -7.32 11.86
C THR A 98 1.80 -6.61 11.20
N ALA A 99 2.85 -6.28 11.96
CA ALA A 99 4.07 -5.69 11.42
C ALA A 99 4.68 -6.44 10.20
N PRO A 100 4.87 -7.78 10.25
CA PRO A 100 5.44 -8.51 9.10
C PRO A 100 4.53 -8.52 7.87
N GLU A 101 3.21 -8.54 8.09
CA GLU A 101 2.24 -8.46 6.99
C GLU A 101 2.30 -7.10 6.29
N ARG A 102 2.36 -6.01 7.07
CA ARG A 102 2.53 -4.65 6.52
C ARG A 102 3.82 -4.52 5.72
N GLU A 103 4.91 -5.10 6.20
CA GLU A 103 6.19 -5.10 5.47
C GLU A 103 6.10 -5.86 4.14
N THR A 104 5.41 -6.99 4.13
CA THR A 104 5.17 -7.78 2.92
C THR A 104 4.32 -7.00 1.92
N MET A 105 3.22 -6.39 2.38
CA MET A 105 2.38 -5.52 1.54
C MET A 105 3.18 -4.35 0.95
N ALA A 106 4.01 -3.68 1.75
CA ALA A 106 4.84 -2.57 1.29
C ALA A 106 5.82 -3.01 0.18
N ARG A 107 6.41 -4.21 0.31
CA ARG A 107 7.26 -4.80 -0.73
C ARG A 107 6.49 -5.14 -2.01
N LEU A 108 5.25 -5.61 -1.88
CA LEU A 108 4.43 -5.99 -3.03
C LEU A 108 3.81 -4.79 -3.77
N ARG A 109 3.61 -3.66 -3.09
CA ARG A 109 2.95 -2.46 -3.62
C ARG A 109 3.50 -1.97 -4.97
N VAL A 110 4.79 -2.18 -5.25
CA VAL A 110 5.41 -1.78 -6.53
C VAL A 110 4.84 -2.54 -7.73
N PHE A 111 4.33 -3.76 -7.51
CA PHE A 111 3.81 -4.64 -8.55
C PHE A 111 2.37 -4.32 -8.96
N ALA A 112 1.64 -3.54 -8.15
CA ALA A 112 0.26 -3.11 -8.45
C ALA A 112 0.10 -2.41 -9.81
N ARG A 113 1.20 -1.85 -10.36
CA ARG A 113 1.24 -1.19 -11.67
C ARG A 113 1.15 -2.14 -12.86
N TYR A 114 1.43 -3.43 -12.66
CA TYR A 114 1.52 -4.44 -13.72
C TYR A 114 0.27 -5.29 -13.84
N GLU A 115 -0.62 -5.23 -12.85
CA GLU A 115 -1.89 -5.96 -12.88
C GLU A 115 -2.92 -5.19 -13.71
N SER A 116 -3.65 -5.93 -14.54
CA SER A 116 -4.50 -5.36 -15.58
C SER A 116 -5.86 -5.00 -15.01
N SER A 117 -6.45 -5.87 -14.17
CA SER A 117 -7.74 -5.62 -13.55
C SER A 117 -7.58 -4.96 -12.17
N PRO A 118 -8.46 -4.01 -11.80
CA PRO A 118 -8.64 -3.63 -10.40
C PRO A 118 -8.94 -4.86 -9.54
N GLY A 119 -8.33 -4.92 -8.34
CA GLY A 119 -8.54 -6.02 -7.37
C GLY A 119 -7.55 -7.18 -7.47
N GLU A 120 -6.94 -7.44 -8.64
CA GLU A 120 -5.93 -8.49 -8.81
C GLU A 120 -4.77 -8.36 -7.81
N HIS A 121 -4.34 -7.12 -7.53
CA HIS A 121 -3.31 -6.84 -6.54
C HIS A 121 -3.68 -7.34 -5.15
N ASP A 122 -4.90 -7.01 -4.76
CA ASP A 122 -5.37 -7.24 -3.40
C ASP A 122 -5.53 -8.75 -3.19
N GLU A 123 -6.00 -9.47 -4.21
CA GLU A 123 -6.05 -10.93 -4.22
C GLU A 123 -4.67 -11.58 -4.12
N LEU A 124 -3.69 -11.08 -4.88
CA LEU A 124 -2.31 -11.56 -4.82
C LEU A 124 -1.71 -11.35 -3.43
N VAL A 125 -1.86 -10.15 -2.88
CA VAL A 125 -1.36 -9.79 -1.55
C VAL A 125 -2.03 -10.65 -0.49
N ASP A 126 -3.36 -10.75 -0.49
CA ASP A 126 -4.09 -11.58 0.48
C ASP A 126 -3.72 -13.06 0.35
N GLY A 127 -3.50 -13.56 -0.87
CA GLY A 127 -3.03 -14.91 -1.13
C GLY A 127 -1.65 -15.18 -0.52
N ILE A 128 -0.69 -14.27 -0.70
CA ILE A 128 0.66 -14.38 -0.12
C ILE A 128 0.61 -14.33 1.41
N LEU A 129 -0.20 -13.43 1.97
CA LEU A 129 -0.35 -13.32 3.44
C LEU A 129 -1.01 -14.57 4.03
N LEU A 130 -2.05 -15.09 3.37
CA LEU A 130 -2.71 -16.33 3.77
C LEU A 130 -1.73 -17.51 3.73
N GLU A 131 -0.95 -17.61 2.67
CA GLU A 131 0.07 -18.64 2.50
C GLU A 131 1.09 -18.60 3.64
N HIS A 132 1.58 -17.42 4.00
CA HIS A 132 2.51 -17.25 5.11
C HIS A 132 1.91 -17.72 6.44
N ARG A 133 0.66 -17.34 6.73
CA ARG A 133 -0.06 -17.79 7.94
C ARG A 133 -0.24 -19.31 7.96
N LEU A 134 -0.61 -19.90 6.83
CA LEU A 134 -0.79 -21.34 6.72
C LEU A 134 0.53 -22.08 6.91
N ARG A 135 1.64 -21.59 6.32
CA ARG A 135 2.97 -22.17 6.53
C ARG A 135 3.37 -22.12 8.00
N ALA A 136 3.20 -20.98 8.67
CA ALA A 136 3.47 -20.85 10.10
C ALA A 136 2.64 -21.85 10.92
N ARG A 137 1.34 -21.93 10.63
CA ARG A 137 0.43 -22.86 11.31
C ARG A 137 0.81 -24.32 11.10
N VAL A 138 1.22 -24.69 9.88
CA VAL A 138 1.69 -26.04 9.57
C VAL A 138 2.96 -26.38 10.36
N GLN A 139 3.89 -25.43 10.51
CA GLN A 139 5.10 -25.64 11.31
C GLN A 139 4.79 -25.82 12.80
N GLU A 140 3.89 -25.00 13.37
CA GLU A 140 3.40 -25.18 14.74
C GLU A 140 2.79 -26.57 14.96
N LEU A 141 1.90 -27.00 14.06
CA LEU A 141 1.25 -28.31 14.16
C LEU A 141 2.25 -29.46 14.04
N LYS A 142 3.30 -29.30 13.22
CA LYS A 142 4.41 -30.27 13.14
C LYS A 142 5.22 -30.31 14.43
N GLU A 143 5.47 -29.16 15.07
CA GLU A 143 6.14 -29.07 16.37
C GLU A 143 5.33 -29.80 17.46
N TYR A 144 4.02 -29.56 17.55
CA TYR A 144 3.14 -30.24 18.50
C TYR A 144 3.22 -31.78 18.35
N ARG A 145 3.16 -32.27 17.11
CA ARG A 145 3.31 -33.71 16.85
C ARG A 145 4.66 -34.26 17.27
N ARG A 146 5.75 -33.51 17.09
CA ARG A 146 7.10 -33.91 17.54
C ARG A 146 7.19 -34.00 19.06
N HIS A 147 6.44 -33.17 19.78
CA HIS A 147 6.33 -33.19 21.24
C HIS A 147 5.25 -34.15 21.77
N GLY A 148 4.66 -34.98 20.91
CA GLY A 148 3.71 -36.02 21.32
C GLY A 148 2.26 -35.55 21.46
N ALA A 149 1.96 -34.27 21.23
CA ALA A 149 0.59 -33.78 21.19
C ALA A 149 -0.10 -34.25 19.91
N ARG A 150 -1.12 -35.11 20.05
CA ARG A 150 -1.85 -35.74 18.93
C ARG A 150 -3.26 -35.18 18.76
N THR A 151 -3.81 -34.54 19.80
CA THR A 151 -5.10 -33.85 19.75
C THR A 151 -4.92 -32.33 19.89
N LEU A 152 -5.96 -31.56 19.52
CA LEU A 152 -5.95 -30.11 19.71
C LEU A 152 -5.94 -29.73 21.20
N ALA A 153 -6.56 -30.54 22.06
CA ALA A 153 -6.53 -30.35 23.50
C ALA A 153 -5.09 -30.50 24.05
N ASP A 154 -4.35 -31.51 23.59
CA ASP A 154 -2.93 -31.68 23.98
C ASP A 154 -2.08 -30.50 23.51
N ALA A 155 -2.37 -29.96 22.32
CA ALA A 155 -1.67 -28.79 21.79
C ALA A 155 -1.91 -27.53 22.63
N GLU A 156 -3.11 -27.34 23.17
CA GLU A 156 -3.42 -26.22 24.08
C GLU A 156 -2.63 -26.33 25.39
N VAL A 157 -2.57 -27.54 25.97
CA VAL A 157 -1.77 -27.79 27.19
C VAL A 157 -0.28 -27.52 26.92
N TYR A 158 0.25 -28.04 25.80
CA TYR A 158 1.62 -27.80 25.38
C TYR A 158 1.92 -26.30 25.19
N GLU A 159 1.01 -25.55 24.57
CA GLU A 159 1.17 -24.10 24.39
C GLU A 159 1.18 -23.34 25.72
N ILE A 160 0.34 -23.73 26.69
CA ILE A 160 0.35 -23.13 28.03
C ILE A 160 1.69 -23.38 28.73
N GLU A 161 2.19 -24.62 28.71
CA GLU A 161 3.49 -24.96 29.28
C GLU A 161 4.64 -24.22 28.59
N LYS A 162 4.64 -24.20 27.25
CA LYS A 162 5.64 -23.49 26.44
C LYS A 162 5.65 -22.00 26.73
N ARG A 163 4.47 -21.37 26.88
CA ARG A 163 4.36 -19.95 27.29
C ARG A 163 4.90 -19.73 28.70
N ARG A 164 4.58 -20.61 29.65
CA ARG A 164 5.09 -20.53 31.02
C ARG A 164 6.62 -20.64 31.06
N GLN A 165 7.19 -21.56 30.29
CA GLN A 165 8.65 -21.73 30.17
C GLN A 165 9.31 -20.49 29.55
N ARG A 166 8.73 -19.93 28.47
CA ARG A 166 9.21 -18.69 27.85
C ARG A 166 9.20 -17.52 28.82
N ALA A 167 8.09 -17.29 29.52
CA ALA A 167 7.98 -16.22 30.51
C ALA A 167 8.98 -16.37 31.67
N ALA A 168 9.17 -17.61 32.15
CA ALA A 168 10.19 -17.90 33.16
C ALA A 168 11.61 -17.58 32.65
N ALA A 169 11.94 -17.98 31.42
CA ALA A 169 13.23 -17.69 30.80
C ALA A 169 13.46 -16.18 30.59
N GLU A 170 12.46 -15.44 30.11
CA GLU A 170 12.53 -13.98 29.94
C GLU A 170 12.76 -13.27 31.29
N SER A 171 12.04 -13.69 32.34
CA SER A 171 12.22 -13.13 33.69
C SER A 171 13.61 -13.42 34.26
N ALA A 172 14.17 -14.60 33.98
CA ALA A 172 15.53 -14.96 34.37
C ALA A 172 16.57 -14.12 33.60
N GLN A 173 16.36 -13.88 32.30
CA GLN A 173 17.23 -13.03 31.48
C GLN A 173 17.21 -11.57 31.95
N LEU A 174 16.05 -11.02 32.28
CA LEU A 174 15.93 -9.65 32.82
C LEU A 174 16.66 -9.53 34.16
N ARG A 175 16.52 -10.51 35.05
CA ARG A 175 17.26 -10.54 36.33
C ARG A 175 18.77 -10.65 36.12
N ALA A 176 19.22 -11.44 35.16
CA ALA A 176 20.65 -11.55 34.83
C ALA A 176 21.19 -10.23 34.26
N ARG A 177 20.45 -9.58 33.36
CA ARG A 177 20.79 -8.25 32.81
C ARG A 177 20.86 -7.17 33.90
N ALA A 178 19.89 -7.15 34.81
CA ALA A 178 19.89 -6.20 35.93
C ALA A 178 21.07 -6.42 36.89
N ARG A 179 21.44 -7.69 37.14
CA ARG A 179 22.63 -8.03 37.95
C ARG A 179 23.93 -7.57 37.28
N LEU A 180 24.05 -7.76 35.97
CA LEU A 180 25.22 -7.30 35.20
C LEU A 180 25.33 -5.77 35.20
N ALA A 181 24.21 -5.06 35.01
CA ALA A 181 24.19 -3.60 35.06
C ALA A 181 24.53 -3.04 36.46
N ALA A 182 24.18 -3.76 37.53
CA ALA A 182 24.53 -3.38 38.90
C ALA A 182 26.00 -3.67 39.28
N SER A 183 26.70 -4.49 38.49
CA SER A 183 28.11 -4.83 38.70
C SER A 183 29.09 -3.98 37.88
N ASP A 184 28.60 -3.09 37.01
CA ASP A 184 29.43 -2.21 36.18
C ASP A 184 29.93 -1.00 37.00
N PRO A 185 31.25 -0.83 37.23
CA PRO A 185 31.79 0.21 38.10
C PRO A 185 31.82 1.62 37.46
N ALA A 186 31.30 1.79 36.24
CA ALA A 186 31.33 3.06 35.50
C ALA A 186 30.07 3.94 35.73
N ALA A 187 29.15 3.53 36.61
CA ALA A 187 27.90 4.26 36.90
C ALA A 187 27.85 4.92 38.29
N ALA A 188 28.99 5.00 38.99
CA ALA A 188 29.19 5.79 40.21
C ALA A 188 30.14 6.95 39.92
#